data_AF-A0A3V2NZD2-F1
#
_entry.id   AF-A0A3V2NZD2-F1
#
_cell.length_a   1.000
_cell.length_b   1.000
_cell.length_c   1.000
_cell.angle_alpha   90.00
_cell.angle_beta   90.00
_cell.angle_gamma   90.00
#
_symmetry.space_group_name_H-M   'P 1'
#
loop_
_entity.id
_entity.type
_entity.pdbx_description
1 polymer ?
#
loop_
_entity_poly.entity_id
_entity_poly.type
_entity_poly.pdbx_seq_one_letter_code
_entity_poly.pdbx_strand_id
1 'polypeptide(L)'
;MAIDIFQSLKNCVFDLQRADVQSYQQPLKQLARLLKSDNLQAVNERLTRNIELDDFLARSGETESSMAGSAVLQWPEEPADILGLKLLLIQKMAVDNNFSFNFCHTFFYDRRTIESVRKFTSSLLVPFIRDYQLYVENQFDPEPTVLRPVSRKVFIVHGHDNDALQSVARFISRVGLEEIILSERPDGSRTVIEKFEAESGDVSFAIVLMTPDDSGNALASESTRLRARQNVLYELGYFAGKLGRGKVLVLKKGDIEIPSDLAGVLYTELDEHGGWKRKLLRELAYAGVPFDKEKVFSA
;
A
#
# COMPACT_ATOMS: atom_id res chain seq x y z
N MET A 1 27.85 -8.14 8.38
CA MET A 1 26.81 -7.43 7.61
C MET A 1 25.71 -8.43 7.35
N ALA A 2 24.51 -8.23 7.90
CA ALA A 2 23.39 -9.13 7.63
C ALA A 2 22.92 -8.87 6.20
N ILE A 3 22.92 -9.90 5.36
CA ILE A 3 22.40 -9.80 3.99
C ILE A 3 20.89 -10.06 4.08
N ASP A 4 20.10 -9.10 3.61
CA ASP A 4 18.67 -9.31 3.38
C ASP A 4 18.51 -10.34 2.24
N ILE A 5 18.08 -11.54 2.61
CA ILE A 5 17.89 -12.64 1.69
C ILE A 5 16.78 -12.35 0.68
N PHE A 6 15.71 -11.66 1.08
CA PHE A 6 14.59 -11.34 0.20
C PHE A 6 14.96 -10.24 -0.79
N GLN A 7 15.75 -9.24 -0.37
CA GLN A 7 16.33 -8.30 -1.31
C GLN A 7 17.24 -9.00 -2.33
N SER A 8 18.02 -9.99 -1.89
CA SER A 8 18.90 -10.77 -2.78
C SER A 8 18.11 -11.63 -3.78
N LEU A 9 17.00 -12.23 -3.35
CA LEU A 9 16.08 -12.95 -4.22
C LEU A 9 15.42 -12.04 -5.26
N LYS A 10 14.94 -10.85 -4.85
CA LYS A 10 14.38 -9.83 -5.75
C LYS A 10 15.40 -9.39 -6.80
N ASN A 11 16.65 -9.18 -6.42
CA ASN A 11 17.71 -8.83 -7.35
C ASN A 11 17.94 -9.94 -8.39
N CYS A 12 17.94 -11.21 -8.00
CA CYS A 12 18.07 -12.32 -8.95
C CYS A 12 16.92 -12.36 -9.96
N VAL A 13 15.69 -12.07 -9.52
CA VAL A 13 14.54 -11.98 -10.44
C VAL A 13 14.67 -10.79 -11.39
N PHE A 14 15.13 -9.64 -10.89
CA PHE A 14 15.39 -8.48 -11.74
C PHE A 14 16.47 -8.77 -12.80
N ASP A 15 17.54 -9.48 -12.43
CA ASP A 15 18.57 -9.92 -13.37
C ASP A 15 18.01 -10.88 -14.42
N LEU A 16 17.15 -11.83 -14.03
CA LEU A 16 16.45 -12.73 -14.97
C LEU A 16 15.59 -11.98 -15.99
N GLN A 17 14.88 -10.93 -15.57
CA GLN A 17 14.06 -10.12 -16.48
C GLN A 17 14.90 -9.41 -17.56
N ARG A 18 16.16 -9.09 -17.25
CA ARG A 18 17.08 -8.38 -18.14
C ARG A 18 18.02 -9.30 -18.91
N ALA A 19 18.07 -10.58 -18.54
CA ALA A 19 18.96 -11.55 -19.14
C ALA A 19 18.65 -11.80 -20.62
N ASP A 20 19.62 -12.45 -21.27
CA ASP A 20 19.56 -13.01 -22.61
C ASP A 20 19.70 -14.55 -22.56
N VAL A 21 19.67 -15.19 -23.73
CA VAL A 21 19.71 -16.67 -23.85
C VAL A 21 20.98 -17.27 -23.24
N GLN A 22 22.11 -16.56 -23.26
CA GLN A 22 23.38 -17.03 -22.74
C GLN A 22 23.54 -16.76 -21.23
N SER A 23 22.87 -15.72 -20.72
CA SER A 23 23.08 -15.23 -19.35
C SER A 23 22.01 -15.64 -18.32
N TYR A 24 20.78 -16.01 -18.73
CA TYR A 24 19.67 -16.22 -17.79
C TYR A 24 19.88 -17.38 -16.79
N GLN A 25 20.70 -18.37 -17.14
CA GLN A 25 20.93 -19.54 -16.29
C GLN A 25 21.66 -19.21 -14.98
N GLN A 26 22.55 -18.22 -14.98
CA GLN A 26 23.32 -17.87 -13.80
C GLN A 26 22.45 -17.23 -12.70
N PRO A 27 21.63 -16.20 -13.00
CA PRO A 27 20.65 -15.66 -12.05
C PRO A 27 19.66 -16.70 -11.51
N LEU A 28 19.20 -17.65 -12.35
CA LEU A 28 18.30 -18.73 -11.91
C LEU A 28 18.98 -19.67 -10.90
N LYS A 29 20.23 -20.04 -11.15
CA LYS A 29 21.02 -20.85 -10.20
C LYS A 29 21.29 -20.11 -8.90
N GLN A 30 21.57 -18.82 -8.97
CA GLN A 30 21.75 -17.98 -7.78
C GLN A 30 20.45 -17.88 -6.97
N LEU A 31 19.30 -17.69 -7.62
CA LEU A 31 17.98 -17.69 -6.99
C LEU A 31 17.75 -19.00 -6.24
N ALA A 32 17.95 -20.15 -6.89
CA ALA A 32 17.79 -21.46 -6.28
C ALA A 32 18.77 -21.71 -5.12
N ARG A 33 20.01 -21.21 -5.22
CA ARG A 33 21.00 -21.28 -4.13
C ARG A 33 20.55 -20.48 -2.90
N LEU A 34 20.04 -19.26 -3.10
CA LEU A 34 19.52 -18.42 -2.02
C LEU A 34 18.30 -19.06 -1.35
N LEU A 35 17.38 -19.63 -2.13
CA LEU A 35 16.21 -20.34 -1.59
C LEU A 35 16.59 -21.53 -0.70
N LYS A 36 17.78 -22.12 -0.88
CA LYS A 36 18.30 -23.24 -0.05
C LYS A 36 19.05 -22.80 1.21
N SER A 37 19.03 -21.52 1.58
CA SER A 37 19.71 -21.08 2.81
C SER A 37 19.13 -21.72 4.07
N ASP A 38 19.97 -21.92 5.09
CA ASP A 38 19.57 -22.52 6.37
C ASP A 38 18.37 -21.81 7.02
N ASN A 39 18.29 -20.48 6.89
CA ASN A 39 17.19 -19.66 7.43
C ASN A 39 15.82 -19.97 6.79
N LEU A 40 15.81 -20.58 5.60
CA LEU A 40 14.60 -20.92 4.86
C LEU A 40 14.30 -22.43 4.89
N GLN A 41 15.21 -23.25 5.42
CA GLN A 41 15.13 -24.71 5.34
C GLN A 41 13.83 -25.25 5.96
N ALA A 42 13.51 -24.87 7.19
CA ALA A 42 12.33 -25.36 7.88
C ALA A 42 11.01 -24.99 7.15
N VAL A 43 10.95 -23.79 6.57
CA VAL A 43 9.78 -23.34 5.81
C VAL A 43 9.67 -24.08 4.48
N ASN A 44 10.78 -24.31 3.80
CA ASN A 44 10.82 -25.08 2.57
C ASN A 44 10.40 -26.54 2.79
N GLU A 45 10.92 -27.19 3.82
CA GLU A 45 10.54 -28.57 4.18
C GLU A 45 9.05 -28.69 4.47
N ARG A 46 8.44 -27.66 5.05
CA ARG A 46 6.98 -27.59 5.25
C ARG A 46 6.24 -27.46 3.91
N LEU A 47 6.65 -26.50 3.08
CA LEU A 47 6.02 -26.23 1.78
C LEU A 47 6.13 -27.41 0.81
N THR A 48 7.17 -28.23 0.89
CA THR A 48 7.41 -29.31 -0.07
C THR A 48 7.05 -30.70 0.45
N ARG A 49 6.54 -30.83 1.68
CA ARG A 49 6.39 -32.14 2.37
C ARG A 49 5.53 -33.16 1.62
N ASN A 50 4.44 -32.71 1.00
CA ASN A 50 3.45 -33.56 0.34
C ASN A 50 3.22 -33.13 -1.11
N ILE A 51 4.25 -32.57 -1.75
CA ILE A 51 4.14 -32.00 -3.09
C ILE A 51 4.77 -32.94 -4.12
N GLU A 52 3.93 -33.46 -5.01
CA GLU A 52 4.33 -34.33 -6.12
C GLU A 52 4.54 -33.52 -7.40
N LEU A 53 5.76 -33.02 -7.60
CA LEU A 53 6.10 -32.19 -8.76
C LEU A 53 5.92 -32.94 -10.10
N ASP A 54 6.34 -34.20 -10.18
CA ASP A 54 6.30 -34.95 -11.44
C ASP A 54 4.84 -35.27 -11.85
N ASP A 55 3.94 -35.55 -10.91
CA ASP A 55 2.50 -35.72 -11.15
C ASP A 55 1.84 -34.41 -11.62
N PHE A 56 2.25 -33.27 -11.04
CA PHE A 56 1.81 -31.95 -11.50
C PHE A 56 2.27 -31.66 -12.94
N LEU A 57 3.52 -31.99 -13.27
CA LEU A 57 4.07 -31.79 -14.61
C LEU A 57 3.39 -32.70 -15.64
N ALA A 58 3.11 -33.96 -15.30
CA ALA A 58 2.41 -34.90 -16.17
C ALA A 58 1.00 -34.40 -16.51
N ARG A 59 0.18 -34.08 -15.49
CA ARG A 59 -1.19 -33.56 -15.68
C ARG A 59 -1.21 -32.23 -16.45
N SER A 60 -0.26 -31.34 -16.18
CA SER A 60 -0.13 -30.09 -16.93
C SER A 60 0.27 -30.34 -18.40
N GLY A 61 1.11 -31.32 -18.68
CA GLY A 61 1.51 -31.70 -20.03
C GLY A 61 0.37 -32.29 -20.87
N GLU A 62 -0.56 -33.02 -20.26
CA GLU A 62 -1.75 -33.57 -20.94
C GLU A 62 -2.68 -32.50 -21.53
N THR A 63 -2.55 -31.24 -21.10
CA THR A 63 -3.33 -30.11 -21.62
C THR A 63 -2.81 -29.59 -22.97
N GLU A 64 -1.64 -30.04 -23.43
CA GLU A 64 -1.06 -29.60 -24.70
C GLU A 64 -1.93 -30.04 -25.88
N SER A 65 -2.33 -29.05 -26.70
CA SER A 65 -3.03 -29.26 -27.96
C SER A 65 -2.05 -29.31 -29.14
N SER A 66 -2.57 -29.41 -30.37
CA SER A 66 -1.75 -29.37 -31.59
C SER A 66 -1.01 -28.04 -31.82
N MET A 67 -1.35 -26.98 -31.09
CA MET A 67 -0.67 -25.69 -31.14
C MET A 67 0.50 -25.66 -30.13
N ALA A 68 1.71 -25.37 -30.61
CA ALA A 68 2.88 -25.20 -29.75
C ALA A 68 2.63 -24.12 -28.69
N GLY A 69 2.94 -24.44 -27.43
CA GLY A 69 2.77 -23.50 -26.32
C GLY A 69 1.37 -23.41 -25.73
N SER A 70 0.47 -24.33 -26.09
CA SER A 70 -0.92 -24.35 -25.62
C SER A 70 -1.11 -25.04 -24.26
N ALA A 71 -0.06 -25.65 -23.72
CA ALA A 71 -0.11 -26.32 -22.43
C ALA A 71 -0.37 -25.32 -21.29
N VAL A 72 -1.20 -25.71 -20.34
CA VAL A 72 -1.62 -24.92 -19.18
C VAL A 72 -1.18 -25.63 -17.89
N LEU A 73 -0.58 -24.87 -16.98
CA LEU A 73 -0.21 -25.37 -15.66
C LEU A 73 -1.45 -25.57 -14.79
N GLN A 74 -1.68 -26.80 -14.34
CA GLN A 74 -2.83 -27.17 -13.51
C GLN A 74 -2.50 -26.99 -12.01
N TRP A 75 -2.49 -25.74 -11.57
CA TRP A 75 -2.20 -25.41 -10.16
C TRP A 75 -3.27 -25.98 -9.21
N PRO A 76 -2.87 -26.45 -8.00
CA PRO A 76 -3.81 -26.80 -6.94
C PRO A 76 -4.50 -25.56 -6.37
N GLU A 77 -5.53 -25.77 -5.54
CA GLU A 77 -6.28 -24.67 -4.91
C GLU A 77 -5.55 -24.08 -3.70
N GLU A 78 -4.80 -24.90 -2.96
CA GLU A 78 -4.13 -24.50 -1.72
C GLU A 78 -2.89 -23.60 -1.98
N PRO A 79 -2.83 -22.36 -1.43
CA PRO A 79 -1.73 -21.44 -1.68
C PRO A 79 -0.34 -21.98 -1.30
N ALA A 80 -0.23 -22.69 -0.17
CA ALA A 80 1.02 -23.34 0.24
C ALA A 80 1.48 -24.39 -0.77
N ASP A 81 0.56 -25.17 -1.33
CA ASP A 81 0.91 -26.20 -2.33
C ASP A 81 1.40 -25.57 -3.63
N ILE A 82 0.80 -24.44 -4.05
CA ILE A 82 1.28 -23.64 -5.19
C ILE A 82 2.71 -23.15 -4.93
N LEU A 83 2.99 -22.61 -3.74
CA LEU A 83 4.33 -22.15 -3.35
C LEU A 83 5.34 -23.30 -3.34
N GLY A 84 4.95 -24.46 -2.79
CA GLY A 84 5.77 -25.68 -2.77
C GLY A 84 6.10 -26.17 -4.17
N LEU A 85 5.12 -26.24 -5.08
CA LEU A 85 5.33 -26.61 -6.48
C LEU A 85 6.27 -25.65 -7.19
N LYS A 86 6.05 -24.33 -7.04
CA LYS A 86 6.93 -23.32 -7.64
C LYS A 86 8.37 -23.41 -7.10
N LEU A 87 8.53 -23.67 -5.81
CA LEU A 87 9.84 -23.87 -5.18
C LEU A 87 10.56 -25.09 -5.78
N LEU A 88 9.89 -26.25 -5.83
CA LEU A 88 10.47 -27.47 -6.41
C LEU A 88 10.77 -27.30 -7.90
N LEU A 89 9.90 -26.60 -8.64
CA LEU A 89 10.11 -26.27 -10.05
C LEU A 89 11.38 -25.43 -10.23
N ILE A 90 11.57 -24.36 -9.46
CA ILE A 90 12.78 -23.53 -9.51
C ILE A 90 14.04 -24.36 -9.22
N GLN A 91 13.97 -25.26 -8.23
CA GLN A 91 15.08 -26.15 -7.89
C GLN A 91 15.42 -27.11 -9.04
N LYS A 92 14.41 -27.71 -9.69
CA LYS A 92 14.60 -28.60 -10.86
C LYS A 92 15.19 -27.83 -12.04
N MET A 93 14.67 -26.64 -12.35
CA MET A 93 15.15 -25.79 -13.44
C MET A 93 16.57 -25.27 -13.24
N ALA A 94 17.01 -25.07 -12.00
CA ALA A 94 18.38 -24.65 -11.70
C ALA A 94 19.42 -25.78 -11.87
N VAL A 95 18.98 -27.05 -11.78
CA VAL A 95 19.84 -28.23 -11.95
C VAL A 95 19.88 -28.69 -13.40
N ASP A 96 18.73 -28.68 -14.08
CA ASP A 96 18.59 -29.15 -15.46
C ASP A 96 18.24 -27.99 -16.42
N ASN A 97 19.26 -27.56 -17.17
CA ASN A 97 19.12 -26.49 -18.15
C ASN A 97 18.18 -26.86 -19.32
N ASN A 98 18.16 -28.14 -19.73
CA ASN A 98 17.31 -28.60 -20.82
C ASN A 98 15.85 -28.61 -20.37
N PHE A 99 15.60 -29.09 -19.15
CA PHE A 99 14.29 -28.98 -18.53
C PHE A 99 13.83 -27.52 -18.44
N SER A 100 14.69 -26.62 -17.95
CA SER A 100 14.39 -25.19 -17.83
C SER A 100 13.98 -24.56 -19.16
N PHE A 101 14.74 -24.83 -20.22
CA PHE A 101 14.44 -24.36 -21.57
C PHE A 101 13.11 -24.91 -22.08
N ASN A 102 12.92 -26.24 -22.02
CA ASN A 102 11.73 -26.91 -22.53
C ASN A 102 10.49 -26.46 -21.77
N PHE A 103 10.56 -26.35 -20.45
CA PHE A 103 9.47 -25.88 -19.61
C PHE A 103 9.01 -24.46 -19.99
N CYS A 104 9.97 -23.53 -20.13
CA CYS A 104 9.66 -22.17 -20.58
C CYS A 104 9.02 -22.18 -21.98
N HIS A 105 9.55 -23.01 -22.89
CA HIS A 105 9.03 -23.12 -24.24
C HIS A 105 7.61 -23.71 -24.29
N THR A 106 7.30 -24.70 -23.44
CA THR A 106 6.00 -25.39 -23.42
C THR A 106 4.91 -24.56 -22.74
N PHE A 107 5.18 -23.96 -21.58
CA PHE A 107 4.14 -23.31 -20.76
C PHE A 107 4.13 -21.78 -20.86
N PHE A 108 5.20 -21.18 -21.38
CA PHE A 108 5.35 -19.73 -21.50
C PHE A 108 5.76 -19.31 -22.91
N TYR A 109 5.30 -20.06 -23.91
CA TYR A 109 5.76 -19.95 -25.28
C TYR A 109 5.77 -18.52 -25.84
N ASP A 110 6.83 -18.25 -26.59
CA ASP A 110 6.98 -17.10 -27.47
C ASP A 110 7.86 -17.50 -28.65
N ARG A 111 7.74 -16.76 -29.76
CA ARG A 111 8.56 -16.99 -30.97
C ARG A 111 10.05 -16.81 -30.69
N ARG A 112 10.40 -15.97 -29.71
CA ARG A 112 11.79 -15.80 -29.26
C ARG A 112 11.98 -16.53 -27.94
N THR A 113 12.92 -17.47 -27.91
CA THR A 113 13.28 -18.25 -26.71
C THR A 113 13.43 -17.40 -25.45
N ILE A 114 14.15 -16.28 -25.53
CA ILE A 114 14.38 -15.42 -24.37
C ILE A 114 13.08 -14.79 -23.86
N GLU A 115 12.13 -14.53 -24.75
CA GLU A 115 10.85 -13.94 -24.36
C GLU A 115 10.01 -14.96 -23.58
N SER A 116 10.13 -16.26 -23.87
CA SER A 116 9.52 -17.32 -23.04
C SER A 116 10.06 -17.32 -21.61
N VAL A 117 11.38 -17.17 -21.46
CA VAL A 117 12.04 -17.06 -20.14
C VAL A 117 11.59 -15.80 -19.41
N ARG A 118 11.45 -14.67 -20.11
CA ARG A 118 10.97 -13.41 -19.52
C ARG A 118 9.50 -13.50 -19.09
N LYS A 119 8.64 -14.15 -19.88
CA LYS A 119 7.25 -14.45 -19.50
C LYS A 119 7.20 -15.35 -18.28
N PHE A 120 7.96 -16.43 -18.24
CA PHE A 120 8.11 -17.27 -17.05
C PHE A 120 8.55 -16.45 -15.83
N THR A 121 9.53 -15.57 -16.00
CA THR A 121 10.04 -14.74 -14.92
C THR A 121 8.97 -13.77 -14.39
N SER A 122 8.26 -13.06 -15.27
CA SER A 122 7.26 -12.06 -14.88
C SER A 122 5.96 -12.67 -14.33
N SER A 123 5.54 -13.83 -14.85
CA SER A 123 4.26 -14.46 -14.50
C SER A 123 4.38 -15.53 -13.41
N LEU A 124 5.55 -16.13 -13.21
CA LEU A 124 5.77 -17.18 -12.21
C LEU A 124 6.74 -16.75 -11.12
N LEU A 125 7.95 -16.29 -11.46
CA LEU A 125 8.99 -15.98 -10.45
C LEU A 125 8.71 -14.70 -9.65
N VAL A 126 8.25 -13.62 -10.30
CA VAL A 126 7.93 -12.37 -9.60
C VAL A 126 6.80 -12.59 -8.56
N PRO A 127 5.65 -13.20 -8.92
CA PRO A 127 4.62 -13.52 -7.92
C PRO A 127 5.12 -14.49 -6.86
N PHE A 128 5.90 -15.52 -7.25
CA PHE A 128 6.47 -16.46 -6.29
C PHE A 128 7.31 -15.77 -5.22
N ILE A 129 8.27 -14.91 -5.57
CA ILE A 129 9.13 -14.26 -4.57
C ILE A 129 8.32 -13.33 -3.65
N ARG A 130 7.32 -12.62 -4.19
CA ARG A 130 6.41 -11.81 -3.38
C ARG A 130 5.64 -12.68 -2.38
N ASP A 131 4.97 -13.72 -2.87
CA ASP A 131 4.06 -14.55 -2.07
C ASP A 131 4.85 -15.42 -1.08
N TYR A 132 6.02 -15.92 -1.49
CA TYR A 132 6.94 -16.66 -0.63
C TYR A 132 7.49 -15.78 0.50
N GLN A 133 7.92 -14.54 0.21
CA GLN A 133 8.36 -13.61 1.25
C GLN A 133 7.25 -13.38 2.29
N LEU A 134 6.02 -13.11 1.83
CA LEU A 134 4.88 -12.94 2.73
C LEU A 134 4.61 -14.19 3.56
N TYR A 135 4.71 -15.39 2.98
CA TYR A 135 4.53 -16.65 3.70
C TYR A 135 5.60 -16.86 4.78
N VAL A 136 6.87 -16.56 4.48
CA VAL A 136 7.96 -16.67 5.46
C VAL A 136 7.81 -15.64 6.58
N GLU A 137 7.50 -14.39 6.24
CA GLU A 137 7.36 -13.30 7.21
C GLU A 137 6.16 -13.49 8.15
N ASN A 138 5.07 -14.09 7.66
CA ASN A 138 3.86 -14.34 8.45
C ASN A 138 3.87 -15.71 9.18
N GLN A 139 4.92 -16.53 9.00
CA GLN A 139 5.15 -17.85 9.60
C GLN A 139 4.06 -18.93 9.40
N PHE A 140 2.93 -18.63 8.75
CA PHE A 140 1.81 -19.53 8.41
C PHE A 140 1.21 -19.15 7.05
N ASP A 141 0.37 -20.02 6.47
CA ASP A 141 -0.51 -19.62 5.36
C ASP A 141 -1.25 -18.37 5.79
N PRO A 142 -1.10 -17.23 5.11
CA PRO A 142 -1.90 -16.07 5.43
C PRO A 142 -3.34 -16.45 5.06
N GLU A 143 -4.12 -16.95 6.02
CA GLU A 143 -5.56 -16.93 5.89
C GLU A 143 -5.91 -15.50 5.48
N PRO A 144 -6.64 -15.29 4.36
CA PRO A 144 -7.02 -13.96 3.93
C PRO A 144 -7.81 -13.30 5.06
N THR A 145 -7.10 -12.55 5.90
CA THR A 145 -7.68 -11.92 7.08
C THR A 145 -8.24 -10.59 6.62
N VAL A 146 -9.57 -10.50 6.67
CA VAL A 146 -10.35 -9.35 6.21
C VAL A 146 -10.03 -8.13 7.08
N LEU A 147 -9.62 -7.05 6.40
CA LEU A 147 -9.61 -5.63 6.79
C LEU A 147 -9.19 -5.31 8.23
N ARG A 148 -8.04 -4.64 8.39
CA ARG A 148 -7.78 -3.83 9.59
C ARG A 148 -8.97 -2.88 9.80
N PRO A 149 -9.57 -2.84 10.99
CA PRO A 149 -10.63 -1.88 11.26
C PRO A 149 -10.11 -0.48 10.94
N VAL A 150 -10.84 0.25 10.08
CA VAL A 150 -10.53 1.65 9.79
C VAL A 150 -10.53 2.39 11.11
N SER A 151 -9.40 3.03 11.43
CA SER A 151 -9.25 3.79 12.67
C SER A 151 -10.40 4.78 12.86
N ARG A 152 -10.73 5.08 14.12
CA ARG A 152 -11.73 6.11 14.47
C ARG A 152 -11.09 7.48 14.67
N LYS A 153 -9.78 7.59 14.49
CA LYS A 153 -9.00 8.80 14.72
C LYS A 153 -9.13 9.77 13.56
N VAL A 154 -9.54 10.99 13.87
CA VAL A 154 -9.63 12.12 12.96
C VAL A 154 -8.65 13.18 13.42
N PHE A 155 -7.69 13.52 12.56
CA PHE A 155 -6.75 14.59 12.87
C PHE A 155 -7.37 15.94 12.54
N ILE A 156 -7.25 16.89 13.46
CA ILE A 156 -7.74 18.26 13.27
C ILE A 156 -6.53 19.18 13.16
N VAL A 157 -6.27 19.62 11.94
CA VAL A 157 -5.29 20.65 11.62
C VAL A 157 -5.94 22.01 11.85
N HIS A 158 -5.30 22.87 12.65
CA HIS A 158 -5.82 24.19 12.98
C HIS A 158 -4.69 25.20 13.19
N GLY A 159 -4.99 26.49 13.08
CA GLY A 159 -4.11 27.55 13.54
C GLY A 159 -4.57 28.15 14.86
N HIS A 160 -4.90 29.44 14.92
CA HIS A 160 -5.16 30.15 16.18
C HIS A 160 -6.64 30.26 16.58
N ASP A 161 -7.57 29.96 15.68
CA ASP A 161 -9.02 30.02 15.96
C ASP A 161 -9.49 28.83 16.84
N ASN A 162 -9.38 29.02 18.15
CA ASN A 162 -9.78 28.01 19.13
C ASN A 162 -11.29 27.73 19.14
N ASP A 163 -12.12 28.70 18.80
CA ASP A 163 -13.58 28.50 18.76
C ASP A 163 -13.96 27.55 17.62
N ALA A 164 -13.36 27.74 16.44
CA ALA A 164 -13.49 26.84 15.31
C ALA A 164 -13.01 25.42 15.67
N LEU A 165 -11.82 25.32 16.27
CA LEU A 165 -11.25 24.04 16.72
C LEU A 165 -12.20 23.30 17.67
N GLN A 166 -12.64 23.96 18.74
CA GLN A 166 -13.47 23.35 19.77
C GLN A 166 -14.88 23.02 19.26
N SER A 167 -15.40 23.78 18.29
CA SER A 167 -16.66 23.45 17.61
C SER A 167 -16.55 22.13 16.84
N VAL A 168 -15.47 21.95 16.08
CA VAL A 168 -15.22 20.74 15.29
C VAL A 168 -14.88 19.53 16.16
N ALA A 169 -13.98 19.70 17.13
CA ALA A 169 -13.56 18.65 18.06
C ALA A 169 -14.76 18.08 18.83
N ARG A 170 -15.61 18.94 19.40
CA ARG A 170 -16.84 18.50 20.10
C ARG A 170 -17.77 17.73 19.19
N PHE A 171 -17.91 18.11 17.93
CA PHE A 171 -18.75 17.38 16.98
C PHE A 171 -18.18 16.00 16.64
N ILE A 172 -16.86 15.90 16.41
CA ILE A 172 -16.15 14.63 16.17
C ILE A 172 -16.32 13.67 17.34
N SER A 173 -16.03 14.13 18.56
CA SER A 173 -16.22 13.36 19.78
C SER A 173 -17.67 12.89 19.94
N ARG A 174 -18.63 13.78 19.67
CA ARG A 174 -20.06 13.48 19.75
C ARG A 174 -20.51 12.36 18.80
N VAL A 175 -19.96 12.30 17.58
CA VAL A 175 -20.26 11.22 16.63
C VAL A 175 -19.41 9.96 16.88
N GLY A 176 -18.76 9.89 18.05
CA GLY A 176 -18.02 8.74 18.55
C GLY A 176 -16.66 8.54 17.89
N LEU A 177 -16.11 9.55 17.23
CA LEU A 177 -14.76 9.52 16.67
C LEU A 177 -13.76 10.10 17.67
N GLU A 178 -12.48 9.79 17.52
CA GLU A 178 -11.41 10.31 18.37
C GLU A 178 -10.72 11.48 17.65
N GLU A 179 -10.75 12.67 18.25
CA GLU A 179 -10.01 13.83 17.77
C GLU A 179 -8.52 13.76 18.13
N ILE A 180 -7.65 13.96 17.12
CA ILE A 180 -6.22 14.17 17.31
C ILE A 180 -5.93 15.64 17.07
N ILE A 181 -5.63 16.36 18.15
CA ILE A 181 -5.23 17.78 18.14
C ILE A 181 -3.77 17.85 18.57
N LEU A 182 -2.88 18.29 17.67
CA LEU A 182 -1.43 18.19 17.89
C LEU A 182 -0.96 18.93 19.14
N SER A 183 -1.52 20.10 19.43
CA SER A 183 -1.17 20.94 20.59
C SER A 183 -1.53 20.29 21.92
N GLU A 184 -2.49 19.37 21.94
CA GLU A 184 -2.94 18.66 23.14
C GLU A 184 -2.15 17.37 23.41
N ARG A 185 -1.34 16.91 22.46
CA ARG A 185 -0.54 15.69 22.61
C ARG A 185 0.75 15.97 23.38
N PRO A 186 1.30 15.01 24.15
CA PRO A 186 2.57 15.21 24.85
C PRO A 186 3.73 15.48 23.88
N ASP A 187 4.61 16.43 24.20
CA ASP A 187 5.77 16.73 23.35
C ASP A 187 6.80 15.59 23.38
N GLY A 188 7.11 15.08 24.57
CA GLY A 188 8.01 13.93 24.73
C GLY A 188 9.44 14.18 24.23
N SER A 189 9.92 15.43 24.31
CA SER A 189 11.22 15.88 23.78
C SER A 189 11.40 15.70 22.26
N ARG A 190 10.29 15.47 21.54
CA ARG A 190 10.26 15.41 20.08
C ARG A 190 10.23 16.81 19.48
N THR A 191 10.77 16.96 18.29
CA THR A 191 10.48 18.10 17.44
C THR A 191 9.00 18.09 17.03
N VAL A 192 8.47 19.25 16.64
CA VAL A 192 7.08 19.38 16.18
C VAL A 192 6.78 18.43 15.01
N ILE A 193 7.74 18.23 14.10
CA ILE A 193 7.56 17.36 12.95
C ILE A 193 7.51 15.87 13.35
N GLU A 194 8.38 15.41 14.26
CA GLU A 194 8.35 14.03 14.76
C GLU A 194 7.07 13.73 15.54
N LYS A 195 6.60 14.70 16.34
CA LYS A 195 5.31 14.61 17.03
C LYS A 195 4.18 14.51 16.01
N PHE A 196 4.16 15.37 15.00
CA PHE A 196 3.15 15.37 13.96
C PHE A 196 3.11 14.06 13.18
N GLU A 197 4.25 13.52 12.76
CA GLU A 197 4.32 12.25 12.04
C GLU A 197 3.81 11.07 12.86
N ALA A 198 4.18 11.02 14.14
CA ALA A 198 3.74 9.98 15.07
C ALA A 198 2.23 10.01 15.30
N GLU A 199 1.67 11.18 15.64
CA GLU A 199 0.24 11.33 15.92
C GLU A 199 -0.62 11.18 14.65
N SER A 200 -0.05 11.45 13.47
CA SER A 200 -0.71 11.25 12.18
C SER A 200 -0.75 9.78 11.74
N GLY A 201 -0.02 8.87 12.39
CA GLY A 201 0.24 7.50 11.91
C GLY A 201 -1.01 6.65 11.71
N ASP A 202 -1.91 6.70 12.68
CA ASP A 202 -3.10 5.83 12.78
C ASP A 202 -4.40 6.60 12.51
N VAL A 203 -4.33 7.66 11.70
CA VAL A 203 -5.47 8.52 11.37
C VAL A 203 -6.17 8.01 10.10
N SER A 204 -7.49 7.97 10.11
CA SER A 204 -8.30 7.57 8.94
C SER A 204 -8.81 8.75 8.11
N PHE A 205 -8.85 9.94 8.71
CA PHE A 205 -9.42 11.14 8.10
C PHE A 205 -8.79 12.40 8.70
N ALA A 206 -8.63 13.46 7.91
CA ALA A 206 -8.14 14.75 8.41
C ALA A 206 -9.16 15.87 8.13
N ILE A 207 -9.30 16.77 9.09
CA ILE A 207 -10.07 18.01 8.96
C ILE A 207 -9.11 19.18 9.08
N VAL A 208 -9.10 20.04 8.08
CA VAL A 208 -8.19 21.19 8.00
C VAL A 208 -9.01 22.47 8.16
N LEU A 209 -8.74 23.22 9.23
CA LEU A 209 -9.40 24.49 9.53
C LEU A 209 -8.59 25.63 8.90
N MET A 210 -9.11 26.19 7.82
CA MET A 210 -8.55 27.37 7.18
C MET A 210 -9.26 28.62 7.70
N THR A 211 -8.67 29.23 8.72
CA THR A 211 -9.18 30.43 9.42
C THR A 211 -8.29 31.65 9.12
N PRO A 212 -8.79 32.89 9.28
CA PRO A 212 -8.05 34.11 8.98
C PRO A 212 -6.99 34.44 10.05
N ASP A 213 -6.01 33.57 10.22
CA ASP A 213 -5.03 33.66 11.31
C ASP A 213 -3.83 34.56 10.97
N ASP A 214 -3.44 34.56 9.70
CA ASP A 214 -2.31 35.34 9.20
C ASP A 214 -2.81 36.36 8.17
N SER A 215 -1.98 37.36 7.88
CA SER A 215 -2.21 38.30 6.78
C SER A 215 -0.98 38.40 5.88
N GLY A 216 -1.17 38.53 4.57
CA GLY A 216 -0.06 38.70 3.62
C GLY A 216 -0.52 39.01 2.20
N ASN A 217 0.44 39.16 1.30
CA ASN A 217 0.19 39.46 -0.11
C ASN A 217 1.32 38.89 -0.99
N ALA A 218 1.00 38.62 -2.26
CA ALA A 218 2.02 38.39 -3.27
C ALA A 218 2.84 39.66 -3.49
N LEU A 219 4.12 39.53 -3.86
CA LEU A 219 5.00 40.67 -4.14
C LEU A 219 4.42 41.62 -5.21
N ALA A 220 3.66 41.08 -6.17
CA ALA A 220 3.01 41.83 -7.23
C ALA A 220 1.64 42.44 -6.83
N SER A 221 1.21 42.28 -5.57
CA SER A 221 -0.08 42.75 -5.07
C SER A 221 0.13 43.84 -4.03
N GLU A 222 -0.60 44.95 -4.17
CA GLU A 222 -0.52 46.08 -3.23
C GLU A 222 -1.45 45.93 -2.01
N SER A 223 -2.32 44.91 -1.99
CA SER A 223 -3.30 44.69 -0.93
C SER A 223 -3.00 43.45 -0.09
N THR A 224 -2.84 43.66 1.22
CA THR A 224 -2.77 42.58 2.21
C THR A 224 -4.13 41.88 2.31
N ARG A 225 -4.12 40.55 2.28
CA ARG A 225 -5.30 39.69 2.48
C ARG A 225 -5.12 38.82 3.71
N LEU A 226 -6.25 38.44 4.31
CA LEU A 226 -6.28 37.40 5.34
C LEU A 226 -6.00 36.04 4.70
N ARG A 227 -5.31 35.15 5.41
CA ARG A 227 -4.97 33.81 4.94
C ARG A 227 -4.89 32.81 6.08
N ALA A 228 -5.03 31.53 5.76
CA ALA A 228 -4.71 30.45 6.68
C ALA A 228 -3.24 30.48 7.08
N ARG A 229 -2.95 30.02 8.30
CA ARG A 229 -1.57 29.87 8.78
C ARG A 229 -0.75 28.98 7.84
N GLN A 230 0.51 29.33 7.59
CA GLN A 230 1.35 28.56 6.65
C GLN A 230 1.49 27.08 7.04
N ASN A 231 1.61 26.78 8.34
CA ASN A 231 1.71 25.40 8.83
C ASN A 231 0.44 24.59 8.48
N VAL A 232 -0.75 25.21 8.51
CA VAL A 232 -2.01 24.57 8.13
C VAL A 232 -1.99 24.14 6.66
N LEU A 233 -1.40 24.95 5.77
CA LEU A 233 -1.24 24.58 4.35
C LEU A 233 -0.24 23.44 4.16
N TYR A 234 0.86 23.44 4.93
CA TYR A 234 1.83 22.35 4.92
C TYR A 234 1.18 21.02 5.36
N GLU A 235 0.47 21.03 6.47
CA GLU A 235 -0.20 19.85 7.04
C GLU A 235 -1.34 19.35 6.12
N LEU A 236 -2.07 20.27 5.45
CA LEU A 236 -3.01 19.92 4.39
C LEU A 236 -2.33 19.11 3.28
N GLY A 237 -1.20 19.61 2.77
CA GLY A 237 -0.43 18.91 1.74
C GLY A 237 0.04 17.52 2.20
N TYR A 238 0.52 17.42 3.44
CA TYR A 238 0.93 16.15 4.05
C TYR A 238 -0.24 15.15 4.11
N PHE A 239 -1.40 15.54 4.65
CA PHE A 239 -2.54 14.63 4.77
C PHE A 239 -3.14 14.26 3.42
N ALA A 240 -3.17 15.19 2.46
CA ALA A 240 -3.60 14.90 1.09
C ALA A 240 -2.70 13.83 0.43
N GLY A 241 -1.39 13.89 0.67
CA GLY A 241 -0.43 12.88 0.20
C GLY A 241 -0.53 11.56 0.96
N LYS A 242 -0.64 11.61 2.30
CA LYS A 242 -0.63 10.42 3.18
C LYS A 242 -1.92 9.61 3.11
N LEU A 243 -3.08 10.26 3.21
CA LEU A 243 -4.38 9.59 3.26
C LEU A 243 -4.95 9.34 1.86
N GLY A 244 -4.49 10.10 0.87
CA GLY A 244 -5.02 10.10 -0.48
C GLY A 244 -6.33 10.91 -0.61
N ARG A 245 -6.93 10.84 -1.79
CA ARG A 245 -8.15 11.61 -2.13
C ARG A 245 -9.36 11.11 -1.34
N GLY A 246 -10.26 12.02 -1.00
CA GLY A 246 -11.53 11.71 -0.32
C GLY A 246 -11.43 11.47 1.19
N LYS A 247 -10.25 11.67 1.79
CA LYS A 247 -10.01 11.47 3.24
C LYS A 247 -9.55 12.74 3.97
N VAL A 248 -9.66 13.89 3.30
CA VAL A 248 -9.33 15.21 3.85
C VAL A 248 -10.48 16.15 3.57
N LEU A 249 -10.99 16.83 4.59
CA LEU A 249 -11.99 17.88 4.46
C LEU A 249 -11.40 19.23 4.87
N VAL A 250 -11.48 20.20 3.96
CA VAL A 250 -11.11 21.58 4.25
C VAL A 250 -12.36 22.36 4.70
N LEU A 251 -12.31 22.91 5.91
CA LEU A 251 -13.31 23.82 6.45
C LEU A 251 -12.74 25.24 6.42
N LYS A 252 -13.36 26.13 5.65
CA LYS A 252 -12.90 27.52 5.46
C LYS A 252 -13.79 28.47 6.23
N LYS A 253 -13.21 29.39 7.00
CA LYS A 253 -13.95 30.43 7.74
C LYS A 253 -13.63 31.81 7.17
N GLY A 254 -14.67 32.58 6.86
CA GLY A 254 -14.54 33.95 6.38
C GLY A 254 -13.92 34.06 4.98
N ASP A 255 -13.58 35.29 4.58
CA ASP A 255 -12.94 35.56 3.30
C ASP A 255 -11.41 35.57 3.46
N ILE A 256 -10.76 34.53 2.94
CA ILE A 256 -9.31 34.33 3.02
C ILE A 256 -8.73 33.99 1.65
N GLU A 257 -7.48 34.35 1.45
CA GLU A 257 -6.70 33.94 0.28
C GLU A 257 -6.50 32.42 0.27
N ILE A 258 -6.80 31.81 -0.87
CA ILE A 258 -6.58 30.39 -1.15
C ILE A 258 -5.49 30.28 -2.23
N PRO A 259 -4.44 29.47 -2.02
CA PRO A 259 -3.42 29.22 -3.05
C PRO A 259 -4.04 28.76 -4.37
N SER A 260 -3.50 29.21 -5.50
CA SER A 260 -4.04 28.90 -6.84
C SER A 260 -4.14 27.41 -7.12
N ASP A 261 -3.17 26.61 -6.67
CA ASP A 261 -3.17 25.15 -6.84
C ASP A 261 -4.26 24.46 -6.01
N LEU A 262 -4.80 25.13 -4.99
CA LEU A 262 -5.94 24.69 -4.19
C LEU A 262 -7.27 25.30 -4.66
N ALA A 263 -7.27 26.21 -5.65
CA ALA A 263 -8.49 26.84 -6.14
C ALA A 263 -9.48 25.85 -6.80
N GLY A 264 -8.98 24.69 -7.26
CA GLY A 264 -9.80 23.58 -7.76
C GLY A 264 -10.25 22.56 -6.69
N VAL A 265 -9.80 22.71 -5.44
CA VAL A 265 -10.20 21.84 -4.33
C VAL A 265 -11.50 22.36 -3.72
N LEU A 266 -12.50 21.49 -3.61
CA LEU A 266 -13.76 21.82 -2.95
C LEU A 266 -13.52 22.01 -1.45
N TYR A 267 -13.67 23.24 -0.95
CA TYR A 267 -13.76 23.54 0.47
C TYR A 267 -15.22 23.62 0.91
N THR A 268 -15.44 23.46 2.21
CA THR A 268 -16.75 23.64 2.86
C THR A 268 -16.69 24.86 3.75
N GLU A 269 -17.63 25.78 3.61
CA GLU A 269 -17.72 26.94 4.50
C GLU A 269 -18.02 26.46 5.93
N LEU A 270 -17.21 26.93 6.88
CA LEU A 270 -17.40 26.75 8.31
C LEU A 270 -18.40 27.80 8.79
N ASP A 271 -19.67 27.55 8.51
CA ASP A 271 -20.75 28.46 8.82
C ASP A 271 -21.23 28.34 10.28
N GLU A 272 -21.73 29.45 10.83
CA GLU A 272 -22.27 29.51 12.19
C GLU A 272 -23.56 28.70 12.36
N HIS A 273 -24.29 28.45 11.26
CA HIS A 273 -25.53 27.69 11.25
C HIS A 273 -25.30 26.17 11.27
N GLY A 274 -24.04 25.71 11.22
CA GLY A 274 -23.66 24.30 11.33
C GLY A 274 -23.90 23.47 10.06
N GLY A 275 -24.10 24.09 8.90
CA GLY A 275 -24.27 23.41 7.61
C GLY A 275 -23.12 22.46 7.27
N TRP A 276 -21.88 22.84 7.63
CA TRP A 276 -20.68 22.02 7.50
C TRP A 276 -20.77 20.64 8.16
N LYS A 277 -21.53 20.47 9.26
CA LYS A 277 -21.66 19.18 9.98
C LYS A 277 -22.22 18.10 9.07
N ARG A 278 -23.26 18.42 8.30
CA ARG A 278 -23.90 17.48 7.37
C ARG A 278 -22.97 17.10 6.22
N LYS A 279 -22.19 18.07 5.73
CA LYS A 279 -21.17 17.83 4.71
C LYS A 279 -20.09 16.90 5.24
N LEU A 280 -19.57 17.16 6.44
CA LEU A 280 -18.57 16.32 7.10
C LEU A 280 -19.05 14.88 7.27
N LEU A 281 -20.27 14.64 7.75
CA LEU A 281 -20.82 13.29 7.87
C LEU A 281 -20.88 12.54 6.54
N ARG A 282 -21.23 13.23 5.45
CA ARG A 282 -21.24 12.64 4.11
C ARG A 282 -19.82 12.28 3.64
N GLU A 283 -18.84 13.13 3.89
CA GLU A 283 -17.45 12.83 3.54
C GLU A 283 -16.85 11.69 4.38
N LEU A 284 -17.15 11.64 5.69
CA LEU A 284 -16.76 10.52 6.56
C LEU A 284 -17.37 9.20 6.07
N ALA A 285 -18.65 9.21 5.66
CA ALA A 285 -19.31 8.03 5.11
C ALA A 285 -18.69 7.60 3.78
N TYR A 286 -18.40 8.55 2.88
CA TYR A 286 -17.71 8.29 1.61
C TYR A 286 -16.30 7.69 1.84
N ALA A 287 -15.58 8.19 2.85
CA ALA A 287 -14.26 7.71 3.23
C ALA A 287 -14.25 6.35 3.94
N GLY A 288 -15.43 5.79 4.27
CA GLY A 288 -15.56 4.55 5.03
C GLY A 288 -15.15 4.68 6.50
N VAL A 289 -15.13 5.89 7.06
CA VAL A 289 -14.79 6.14 8.46
C VAL A 289 -16.00 5.79 9.34
N PRO A 290 -15.87 4.86 10.30
CA PRO A 290 -17.02 4.39 11.07
C PRO A 290 -17.40 5.41 12.15
N PHE A 291 -18.46 6.18 11.96
CA PHE A 291 -19.03 7.07 12.99
C PHE A 291 -20.39 6.57 13.50
N ASP A 292 -20.79 7.02 14.69
CA ASP A 292 -22.03 6.65 15.35
C ASP A 292 -23.23 7.41 14.74
N LYS A 293 -24.03 6.70 13.95
CA LYS A 293 -25.20 7.26 13.24
C LYS A 293 -26.36 7.62 14.18
N GLU A 294 -26.50 6.96 15.33
CA GLU A 294 -27.59 7.23 16.26
C GLU A 294 -27.36 8.58 16.96
N LYS A 295 -26.10 8.89 17.29
CA LYS A 295 -25.72 10.17 17.91
C LYS A 295 -25.87 11.37 16.98
N VAL A 296 -25.89 11.16 15.66
CA VAL A 296 -26.09 12.23 14.66
C VAL A 296 -27.46 12.91 14.80
N PHE A 297 -28.53 12.15 15.08
CA PHE A 297 -29.89 12.70 15.16
C PHE A 297 -30.19 13.47 16.45
N SER A 298 -29.30 13.39 17.43
CA SER A 298 -29.39 14.21 18.64
C SER A 298 -28.75 15.60 18.48
N ALA A 299 -28.02 15.85 17.38
CA ALA A 299 -26.97 16.88 17.26
C ALA A 299 -27.31 18.17 16.51
#